data_AF-A0A180FUP6-F1
#
_entry.id   AF-A0A180FUP6-F1
#
_cell.length_a   1.000
_cell.length_b   1.000
_cell.length_c   1.000
_cell.angle_alpha   90.00
_cell.angle_beta   90.00
_cell.angle_gamma   90.00
#
_symmetry.space_group_name_H-M   'P 1'
#
loop_
_entity.id
_entity.type
_entity.pdbx_description
1 polymer ?
#
loop_
_entity_poly.entity_id
_entity_poly.type
_entity_poly.pdbx_seq_one_letter_code
_entity_poly.pdbx_strand_id
1 'polypeptide(L)'
;MPADKACLSVRYQLDLFESSRIKLEVPMRCNQHGYVKQDFLFRKTGKRMETLFSQLCDQFMIRRNHAKSFDGFKNRILAKIMALTVIQLINKLNNKNINNLKICIA
;
A
#
# COMPACT_ATOMS: atom_id res chain seq x y z
N MET A 1 6.25 -23.78 -8.39
CA MET A 1 7.65 -23.46 -8.03
C MET A 1 7.70 -22.36 -6.96
N PRO A 2 7.63 -22.67 -5.65
CA PRO A 2 7.59 -21.67 -4.57
C PRO A 2 8.74 -21.84 -3.55
N ALA A 3 10.00 -21.97 -3.99
CA ALA A 3 11.16 -22.07 -3.07
C ALA A 3 11.93 -20.75 -2.94
N ASP A 4 12.09 -19.98 -4.03
CA ASP A 4 13.04 -18.85 -4.05
C ASP A 4 12.55 -17.57 -3.34
N LYS A 5 11.23 -17.33 -3.32
CA LYS A 5 10.68 -16.10 -2.72
C LYS A 5 10.70 -16.10 -1.19
N ALA A 6 10.60 -17.28 -0.56
CA ALA A 6 10.63 -17.41 0.89
C ALA A 6 12.05 -17.19 1.46
N CYS A 7 13.09 -17.67 0.76
CA CYS A 7 14.47 -17.45 1.16
C CYS A 7 14.87 -15.96 1.16
N LEU A 8 14.39 -15.19 0.17
CA LEU A 8 14.63 -13.74 0.12
C LEU A 8 14.01 -13.04 1.34
N SER A 9 12.77 -13.33 1.70
CA SER A 9 12.14 -12.70 2.88
C SER A 9 12.83 -13.04 4.20
N VAL A 10 13.34 -14.26 4.34
CA VAL A 10 14.05 -14.69 5.57
C VAL A 10 15.37 -13.92 5.73
N ARG A 11 16.13 -13.73 4.64
CA ARG A 11 17.37 -12.95 4.67
C ARG A 11 17.12 -11.49 5.07
N TYR A 12 16.10 -10.85 4.51
CA TYR A 12 15.75 -9.49 4.89
C TYR A 12 15.21 -9.38 6.32
N GLN A 13 14.46 -10.38 6.80
CA GLN A 13 14.00 -10.41 8.18
C GLN A 13 15.15 -10.51 9.19
N LEU A 14 16.12 -11.40 8.90
CA LEU A 14 17.32 -11.54 9.72
C LEU A 14 18.15 -10.25 9.70
N ASP A 15 18.41 -9.70 8.52
CA ASP A 15 19.17 -8.46 8.35
C ASP A 15 18.52 -7.28 9.09
N LEU A 16 17.20 -7.09 8.96
CA LEU A 16 16.46 -6.05 9.69
C LEU A 16 16.53 -6.25 11.21
N PHE A 17 16.50 -7.49 11.68
CA PHE A 17 16.57 -7.79 13.10
C PHE A 17 17.99 -7.58 13.66
N GLU A 18 19.03 -8.04 12.95
CA GLU A 18 20.42 -7.91 13.36
C GLU A 18 20.91 -6.45 13.31
N SER A 19 20.59 -5.74 12.22
CA SER A 19 21.04 -4.35 12.02
C SER A 19 20.26 -3.32 12.83
N SER A 20 18.94 -3.48 12.95
CA SER A 20 18.04 -2.44 13.46
C SER A 20 17.03 -2.92 14.50
N ARG A 21 17.11 -4.21 14.91
CA ARG A 21 16.17 -4.85 15.86
C ARG A 21 14.72 -4.75 15.43
N ILE A 22 14.47 -4.66 14.11
CA ILE A 22 13.14 -4.62 13.54
C ILE A 22 12.68 -6.05 13.28
N LYS A 23 11.59 -6.45 13.93
CA LYS A 23 10.96 -7.75 13.71
C LYS A 23 9.79 -7.59 12.73
N LEU A 24 9.86 -8.27 11.60
CA LEU A 24 8.80 -8.23 10.59
C LEU A 24 7.74 -9.29 10.93
N GLU A 25 6.59 -8.85 11.44
CA GLU A 25 5.47 -9.75 11.71
C GLU A 25 4.49 -9.75 10.53
N VAL A 26 4.25 -10.94 9.98
CA VAL A 26 3.29 -11.14 8.89
C VAL A 26 2.01 -11.72 9.48
N PRO A 27 0.85 -11.08 9.29
CA PRO A 27 -0.40 -11.60 9.81
C PRO A 27 -0.75 -12.94 9.17
N MET A 28 -1.25 -13.86 9.98
CA MET A 28 -1.70 -15.16 9.49
C MET A 28 -2.87 -15.02 8.53
N ARG A 29 -2.92 -15.89 7.53
CA ARG A 29 -4.07 -16.04 6.62
C ARG A 29 -5.12 -16.92 7.28
N CYS A 30 -6.39 -16.63 7.02
CA CYS A 30 -7.52 -17.35 7.62
C CYS A 30 -7.53 -18.86 7.32
N ASN A 31 -6.87 -19.29 6.24
CA ASN A 31 -6.78 -20.69 5.82
C ASN A 31 -5.56 -21.43 6.38
N GLN A 32 -4.77 -20.82 7.26
CA GLN A 32 -3.63 -21.46 7.94
C GLN A 32 -4.10 -22.19 9.20
N HIS A 33 -3.51 -23.36 9.48
CA HIS A 33 -3.80 -24.12 10.69
C HIS A 33 -3.35 -23.32 11.93
N GLY A 34 -4.14 -23.35 13.01
CA GLY A 34 -3.87 -22.56 14.21
C GLY A 34 -4.05 -21.04 14.04
N TYR A 35 -4.92 -20.61 13.11
CA TYR A 35 -5.18 -19.20 12.83
C TYR A 35 -5.50 -18.40 14.09
N VAL A 36 -4.69 -17.39 14.36
CA VAL A 36 -4.96 -16.37 15.39
C VAL A 36 -5.41 -15.09 14.70
N LYS A 37 -6.55 -14.56 15.15
CA LYS A 37 -7.11 -13.32 14.62
C LYS A 37 -6.24 -12.14 15.05
N GLN A 38 -5.75 -11.39 14.07
CA GLN A 38 -5.02 -10.15 14.31
C GLN A 38 -5.93 -9.08 14.94
N ASP A 39 -5.34 -8.20 15.77
CA ASP A 39 -6.05 -7.07 16.36
C ASP A 39 -6.78 -6.24 15.30
N PHE A 40 -7.97 -5.80 15.69
CA PHE A 40 -8.87 -5.07 14.81
C PHE A 40 -8.22 -3.82 14.22
N LEU A 41 -7.44 -3.08 15.02
CA LEU A 41 -6.78 -1.84 14.61
C LEU A 41 -5.77 -2.09 13.48
N PHE A 42 -4.86 -3.06 13.65
CA PHE A 42 -3.87 -3.40 12.62
C PHE A 42 -4.53 -3.92 11.35
N ARG A 43 -5.56 -4.75 11.49
CA ARG A 43 -6.30 -5.27 10.34
C ARG A 43 -7.01 -4.15 9.57
N LYS A 44 -7.64 -3.20 10.27
CA LYS A 44 -8.34 -2.05 9.64
C LYS A 44 -7.34 -1.14 8.92
N THR A 45 -6.22 -0.82 9.56
CA THR A 45 -5.16 0.02 8.96
C THR A 45 -4.50 -0.67 7.78
N GLY A 46 -4.18 -1.96 7.90
CA GLY A 46 -3.59 -2.76 6.82
C GLY A 46 -4.51 -2.84 5.60
N LYS A 47 -5.81 -3.11 5.81
CA LYS A 47 -6.81 -3.09 4.72
C LYS A 47 -6.92 -1.74 4.04
N ARG A 48 -6.82 -0.64 4.79
CA ARG A 48 -6.80 0.71 4.22
C ARG A 48 -5.56 0.95 3.37
N MET A 49 -4.38 0.58 3.85
CA MET A 49 -3.14 0.69 3.07
C MET A 49 -3.21 -0.14 1.79
N GLU A 50 -3.67 -1.39 1.88
CA GLU A 50 -3.87 -2.27 0.72
C GLU A 50 -4.80 -1.62 -0.32
N THR A 51 -5.94 -1.09 0.12
CA THR A 51 -6.90 -0.38 -0.76
C THR A 51 -6.26 0.83 -1.44
N LEU A 52 -5.53 1.66 -0.68
CA LEU A 52 -4.83 2.84 -1.22
C LEU A 52 -3.78 2.45 -2.26
N PHE A 53 -2.98 1.42 -2.00
CA PHE A 53 -1.95 0.97 -2.93
C PHE A 53 -2.53 0.38 -4.21
N SER A 54 -3.61 -0.41 -4.12
CA SER A 54 -4.31 -0.92 -5.31
C SER A 54 -4.86 0.23 -6.14
N GLN A 55 -5.46 1.25 -5.51
CA GLN A 55 -5.97 2.43 -6.20
C GLN A 55 -4.86 3.24 -6.90
N LEU A 56 -3.73 3.44 -6.23
CA LEU A 56 -2.56 4.10 -6.85
C LEU A 56 -2.00 3.30 -8.02
N CYS A 57 -1.96 1.97 -7.90
CA CYS A 57 -1.46 1.10 -8.95
C CYS A 57 -2.39 1.06 -10.16
N ASP A 58 -3.70 0.90 -9.94
CA ASP A 58 -4.64 0.64 -11.03
C ASP A 58 -5.22 1.93 -11.62
N GLN A 59 -5.58 2.91 -10.79
CA GLN A 59 -6.26 4.13 -11.28
C GLN A 59 -5.26 5.22 -11.67
N PHE A 60 -4.23 5.42 -10.85
CA PHE A 60 -3.19 6.43 -11.11
C PHE A 60 -1.98 5.86 -11.84
N MET A 61 -1.98 4.55 -12.13
CA MET A 61 -0.92 3.86 -12.87
C MET A 61 0.46 4.20 -12.31
N ILE A 62 0.62 4.22 -10.97
CA ILE A 62 1.81 4.80 -10.31
C ILE A 62 3.12 4.13 -10.77
N ARG A 63 3.06 2.84 -11.13
CA ARG A 63 4.20 2.06 -11.64
C ARG A 63 4.68 2.50 -13.03
N ARG A 64 3.83 3.15 -13.83
CA ARG A 64 4.18 3.65 -15.16
C ARG A 64 4.74 5.07 -15.04
N ASN A 65 6.05 5.20 -15.25
CA ASN A 65 6.74 6.48 -15.28
C ASN A 65 7.81 6.52 -16.39
N HIS A 66 7.71 7.52 -17.27
CA HIS A 66 8.65 7.76 -18.38
C HIS A 66 9.49 9.03 -18.18
N ALA A 67 9.72 9.44 -16.92
CA ALA A 67 10.57 10.60 -16.65
C ALA A 67 12.03 10.30 -17.03
N LYS A 68 12.68 11.25 -17.70
CA LYS A 68 14.10 11.15 -18.11
C LYS A 68 15.06 11.71 -17.05
N SER A 69 14.54 12.28 -15.96
CA SER A 69 15.30 12.84 -14.84
C SER A 69 14.67 12.46 -13.51
N PHE A 70 15.47 12.46 -12.44
CA PHE A 70 15.02 12.16 -11.09
C PHE A 70 13.98 13.18 -10.58
N ASP A 71 14.19 14.47 -10.85
CA ASP A 71 13.21 15.51 -10.50
C ASP A 71 11.87 15.30 -11.19
N GLY A 72 11.89 14.94 -12.47
CA GLY A 72 10.69 14.60 -13.22
C GLY A 72 9.96 13.38 -12.63
N PHE A 73 10.71 12.37 -12.18
CA PHE A 73 10.14 11.21 -11.49
C PHE A 73 9.49 11.62 -10.16
N LYS A 74 10.21 12.35 -9.30
CA LYS A 74 9.73 12.84 -8.01
C LYS A 74 8.43 13.63 -8.18
N ASN A 75 8.41 14.59 -9.11
CA ASN A 75 7.24 15.43 -9.36
C ASN A 75 6.05 14.62 -9.86
N ARG A 76 6.26 13.61 -10.71
CA ARG A 76 5.16 12.74 -11.20
C ARG A 76 4.59 11.84 -10.12
N ILE A 77 5.43 11.25 -9.27
CA ILE A 77 4.96 10.45 -8.14
C ILE A 77 4.18 11.33 -7.17
N LEU A 78 4.70 12.51 -6.84
CA LEU A 78 4.06 13.46 -5.96
C LEU A 78 2.70 13.93 -6.52
N ALA A 79 2.63 14.25 -7.82
CA ALA A 79 1.38 14.63 -8.48
C ALA A 79 0.31 13.53 -8.39
N LYS A 80 0.66 12.25 -8.58
CA LYS A 80 -0.28 11.13 -8.46
C LYS A 80 -0.81 10.96 -7.03
N ILE A 81 0.07 11.10 -6.03
CA ILE A 81 -0.31 11.04 -4.61
C ILE A 81 -1.20 12.24 -4.24
N MET A 82 -0.86 13.44 -4.71
CA MET A 82 -1.66 14.64 -4.48
C MET A 82 -3.05 14.51 -5.11
N ALA A 83 -3.15 14.03 -6.34
CA ALA A 83 -4.42 13.83 -7.01
C ALA A 83 -5.33 12.87 -6.20
N LEU A 84 -4.80 11.73 -5.76
CA LEU A 84 -5.54 10.82 -4.87
C LEU A 84 -6.02 11.54 -3.61
N THR A 85 -5.15 12.31 -2.97
CA THR A 85 -5.44 13.01 -1.70
C THR A 85 -6.52 14.07 -1.87
N VAL A 86 -6.49 14.84 -2.96
CA VAL A 86 -7.49 15.85 -3.28
C VAL A 86 -8.86 15.21 -3.51
N ILE A 87 -8.93 14.10 -4.26
CA ILE A 87 -10.19 13.36 -4.46
C ILE A 87 -10.76 12.86 -3.13
N GLN A 88 -9.89 12.30 -2.27
CA GLN A 88 -10.27 11.85 -0.94
C GLN A 88 -10.79 12.98 -0.06
N LEU A 89 -10.18 14.16 -0.15
CA LEU A 89 -10.62 15.35 0.55
C LEU A 89 -12.00 15.81 0.06
N ILE A 90 -12.19 15.91 -1.26
CA ILE A 90 -13.49 16.28 -1.86
C ILE A 90 -14.59 15.30 -1.41
N ASN A 91 -14.31 13.99 -1.42
CA ASN A 91 -15.27 13.00 -0.95
C ASN A 91 -15.61 13.18 0.53
N LYS A 92 -14.60 13.46 1.36
CA LYS A 92 -14.80 13.70 2.79
C LYS A 92 -15.67 14.95 3.03
N LEU A 93 -15.41 16.04 2.30
CA LEU A 93 -16.21 17.27 2.39
C LEU A 93 -17.66 17.05 1.97
N ASN A 94 -17.88 16.16 0.99
CA ASN A 94 -19.21 15.79 0.50
C ASN A 94 -19.88 14.66 1.30
N ASN A 95 -19.33 14.26 2.46
CA ASN A 95 -19.81 13.11 3.26
C ASN A 95 -19.94 11.79 2.45
N LYS A 96 -19.15 11.63 1.39
CA LYS A 96 -19.08 10.40 0.59
C LYS A 96 -17.96 9.50 1.11
N ASN A 97 -18.01 8.22 0.77
CA ASN A 97 -16.94 7.29 1.12
C ASN A 97 -15.61 7.76 0.51
N ILE A 98 -14.59 7.94 1.35
CA ILE A 98 -13.26 8.44 0.97
C ILE A 98 -12.62 7.57 -0.12
N ASN A 99 -12.89 6.26 -0.12
CA ASN A 99 -12.31 5.32 -1.08
C ASN A 99 -12.98 5.39 -2.46
N ASN A 100 -14.04 6.18 -2.65
CA ASN A 100 -14.74 6.29 -3.94
C ASN A 100 -14.03 7.27 -4.88
N LEU A 101 -13.02 6.78 -5.58
CA LEU A 101 -12.19 7.64 -6.44
C LEU A 101 -12.77 7.95 -7.82
N LYS A 102 -13.86 7.28 -8.21
CA LYS A 102 -14.62 7.63 -9.42
C LYS A 102 -15.39 8.92 -9.14
N ILE A 103 -14.80 10.05 -9.50
CA ILE A 103 -15.52 11.32 -9.57
C ILE A 103 -16.29 11.30 -10.89
N CYS A 104 -17.62 11.24 -10.84
CA CYS A 104 -18.42 11.77 -11.94
C CYS A 104 -18.26 13.29 -11.86
N ILE A 105 -17.43 13.85 -12.72
CA ILE A 105 -17.45 15.27 -13.01
C ILE A 105 -18.68 15.43 -13.91
N ALA A 106 -19.78 15.93 -13.34
CA ALA A 106 -21.01 16.27 -14.05
C ALA A 106 -21.05 17.77 -14.31
#